data_AF-A0A8J4TQ93-F1
#
_entry.id   AF-A0A8J4TQ93-F1
#
_cell.length_a   1.000
_cell.length_b   1.000
_cell.length_c   1.000
_cell.angle_alpha   90.00
_cell.angle_beta   90.00
_cell.angle_gamma   90.00
#
_symmetry.space_group_name_H-M   'P 1'
#
loop_
_entity.id
_entity.type
_entity.pdbx_description
1 polymer ?
#
loop_
_entity_poly.entity_id
_entity_poly.type
_entity_poly.pdbx_seq_one_letter_code
_entity_poly.pdbx_strand_id
1 'polypeptide(L)'
;MPSEITRKLKNKKRPTGRERRELIRLMVAEILTICPSPGKKHLSEIARKIVSTYPQSFRDVIEDQVVGSGYDSLTKQLQSRVDNMRRGKNSLFLKRQTSSTSEAEDPPSKIRVDMYGCINGQPERLALNETEETQKCTKEELKNMHENKSKNTKSIENKMVATFYTQRSNIISGMDTPVLVKEWPYLFEMCGIMVHFKELTGLDVDREAISSKCKRVISYLISYEKKSKIEDILLGMEIAKAKDLDVDLPGCVLLLLKYFNEVQAKMLLLVDETSLPSEVDQLPSTPCIVVCGSSPLTAGRFMIAVDQVIVKDNVTNCGEALLMMFVMYYCLNISYPTELGATLEFMQ
;
A
#
# COMPACT_ATOMS: atom_id res chain seq x y z
N MET A 1 8.82 -19.01 -28.93
CA MET A 1 8.34 -17.61 -29.13
C MET A 1 7.08 -17.63 -29.99
N PRO A 2 6.12 -16.71 -29.78
CA PRO A 2 4.96 -16.56 -30.66
C PRO A 2 5.34 -16.30 -32.13
N SER A 3 4.60 -16.89 -33.06
CA SER A 3 4.86 -16.83 -34.50
C SER A 3 4.83 -15.39 -35.05
N GLU A 4 3.93 -14.56 -34.53
CA GLU A 4 3.76 -13.17 -34.95
C GLU A 4 4.91 -12.24 -34.52
N ILE A 5 5.44 -12.44 -33.31
CA ILE A 5 6.63 -11.71 -32.82
C ILE A 5 7.84 -12.09 -33.66
N THR A 6 8.01 -13.38 -33.95
CA THR A 6 9.10 -13.89 -34.80
C THR A 6 9.05 -13.26 -36.20
N ARG A 7 7.86 -13.13 -36.79
CA ARG A 7 7.65 -12.44 -38.07
C ARG A 7 8.06 -10.96 -38.02
N LYS A 8 7.69 -10.25 -36.95
CA LYS A 8 8.05 -8.82 -36.77
C LYS A 8 9.56 -8.62 -36.58
N LEU A 9 10.22 -9.50 -35.82
CA LEU A 9 11.67 -9.47 -35.64
C LEU A 9 12.42 -9.71 -36.96
N LYS A 10 11.95 -10.67 -37.78
CA LYS A 10 12.49 -10.91 -39.14
C LYS A 10 12.31 -9.71 -40.05
N ASN A 11 11.17 -9.03 -39.95
CA ASN A 11 10.87 -7.82 -40.71
C ASN A 11 11.49 -6.54 -40.12
N LYS A 12 12.39 -6.67 -39.13
CA LYS A 12 13.09 -5.58 -38.42
C LYS A 12 12.15 -4.51 -37.83
N LYS A 13 10.91 -4.89 -37.51
CA LYS A 13 9.93 -3.99 -36.90
C LYS A 13 10.06 -4.03 -35.38
N ARG A 14 9.80 -2.88 -34.74
CA ARG A 14 9.79 -2.76 -33.27
C ARG A 14 8.51 -3.42 -32.72
N PRO A 15 8.62 -4.38 -31.77
CA PRO A 15 7.45 -4.94 -31.11
C PRO A 15 6.69 -3.86 -30.32
N THR A 16 5.37 -3.98 -30.27
CA THR A 16 4.52 -3.14 -29.42
C THR A 16 4.82 -3.38 -27.93
N GLY A 17 4.38 -2.47 -27.06
CA GLY A 17 4.59 -2.61 -25.61
C GLY A 17 4.05 -3.93 -25.04
N ARG A 18 2.90 -4.41 -25.55
CA ARG A 18 2.30 -5.70 -25.14
C ARG A 18 3.16 -6.89 -25.56
N GLU A 19 3.60 -6.90 -26.81
CA GLU A 19 4.43 -7.97 -27.38
C GLU A 19 5.82 -8.02 -26.71
N ARG A 20 6.40 -6.86 -26.42
CA ARG A 20 7.68 -6.76 -25.70
C ARG A 20 7.56 -7.35 -24.29
N ARG A 21 6.48 -7.04 -23.55
CA ARG A 21 6.20 -7.63 -22.22
C ARG A 21 5.99 -9.15 -22.28
N GLU A 22 5.34 -9.67 -23.32
CA GLU A 22 5.17 -11.11 -23.52
C GLU A 22 6.49 -11.82 -23.80
N LEU A 23 7.32 -11.24 -24.66
CA LEU A 23 8.67 -11.73 -24.93
C LEU A 23 9.50 -11.82 -23.64
N ILE A 24 9.52 -10.75 -22.85
CA ILE A 24 10.24 -10.70 -21.58
C ILE A 24 9.74 -11.76 -20.61
N ARG A 25 8.42 -12.01 -20.56
CA ARG A 25 7.84 -13.07 -19.71
C ARG A 25 8.37 -14.45 -20.08
N LEU A 26 8.38 -14.79 -21.37
CA LEU A 26 8.91 -16.08 -21.84
C LEU A 26 10.42 -16.21 -21.61
N MET A 27 11.17 -15.14 -21.87
CA MET A 27 12.61 -15.12 -21.69
C MET A 27 13.01 -15.27 -20.22
N VAL A 28 12.36 -14.54 -19.32
CA VAL A 28 12.66 -14.66 -17.88
C VAL A 28 12.25 -16.03 -17.34
N ALA A 29 11.16 -16.63 -17.84
CA ALA A 29 10.81 -18.01 -17.49
C ALA A 29 11.96 -18.98 -17.84
N GLU A 30 12.52 -18.89 -19.04
CA GLU A 30 13.67 -19.71 -19.47
C GLU A 30 14.98 -19.36 -18.73
N ILE A 31 15.23 -18.08 -18.42
CA ILE A 31 16.41 -17.70 -17.64
C ILE A 31 16.36 -18.35 -16.25
N LEU A 32 15.17 -18.41 -15.65
CA LEU A 32 14.98 -18.96 -14.30
C LEU A 32 15.01 -20.49 -14.24
N THR A 33 14.84 -21.21 -15.36
CA THR A 33 15.08 -22.66 -15.40
C THR A 33 16.58 -22.97 -15.33
N ILE A 34 17.43 -22.10 -15.89
CA ILE A 34 18.89 -22.27 -15.93
C ILE A 34 19.56 -21.68 -14.70
N CYS A 35 19.18 -20.45 -14.31
CA CYS A 35 19.74 -19.74 -13.16
C CYS A 35 18.59 -19.24 -12.28
N PRO A 36 18.38 -19.82 -11.07
CA PRO A 36 17.31 -19.39 -10.18
C PRO A 36 17.48 -17.95 -9.65
N SER A 37 18.72 -17.47 -9.56
CA SER A 37 19.07 -16.17 -8.97
C SER A 37 19.94 -15.27 -9.88
N PRO A 38 19.49 -14.91 -11.09
CA PRO A 38 20.33 -14.14 -12.01
C PRO A 38 20.60 -12.74 -11.45
N GLY A 39 21.87 -12.40 -11.30
CA GLY A 39 22.30 -11.03 -10.98
C GLY A 39 22.23 -10.08 -12.18
N LYS A 40 22.20 -8.77 -11.94
CA LYS A 40 22.13 -7.71 -12.96
C LYS A 40 23.13 -7.89 -14.09
N LYS A 41 24.38 -8.28 -13.79
CA LYS A 41 25.44 -8.51 -14.79
C LYS A 41 25.03 -9.55 -15.85
N HIS A 42 24.40 -10.64 -15.43
CA HIS A 42 23.92 -11.69 -16.34
C HIS A 42 22.76 -11.20 -17.21
N LEU A 43 21.81 -10.47 -16.63
CA LEU A 43 20.68 -9.91 -17.35
C LEU A 43 21.12 -8.84 -18.38
N SER A 44 22.12 -8.02 -18.03
CA SER A 44 22.74 -7.07 -18.95
C SER A 44 23.41 -7.75 -20.13
N GLU A 45 24.13 -8.85 -19.89
CA GLU A 45 24.80 -9.60 -20.96
C GLU A 45 23.79 -10.26 -21.91
N ILE A 46 22.68 -10.77 -21.37
CA ILE A 46 21.56 -11.31 -22.16
C ILE A 46 20.92 -10.19 -22.99
N ALA A 47 20.62 -9.05 -22.38
CA ALA A 47 20.06 -7.89 -23.08
C ALA A 47 20.97 -7.40 -24.21
N ARG A 48 22.28 -7.31 -23.96
CA ARG A 48 23.29 -6.94 -24.95
C ARG A 48 23.30 -7.88 -26.15
N LYS A 49 23.24 -9.20 -25.93
CA LYS A 49 23.16 -10.19 -27.01
C LYS A 49 21.88 -10.04 -27.85
N ILE A 50 20.73 -9.83 -27.21
CA ILE A 50 19.44 -9.65 -27.93
C ILE A 50 19.46 -8.39 -28.79
N VAL A 51 19.95 -7.26 -28.25
CA VAL A 51 20.04 -6.00 -28.99
C VAL A 51 21.07 -6.09 -30.12
N SER A 52 22.13 -6.88 -29.95
CA SER A 52 23.11 -7.12 -31.02
C SER A 52 22.50 -7.92 -32.18
N THR A 53 21.64 -8.90 -31.88
CA THR A 53 20.95 -9.71 -32.90
C THR A 53 19.80 -8.96 -33.58
N TYR A 54 19.07 -8.12 -32.84
CA TYR A 54 17.89 -7.41 -33.33
C TYR A 54 17.94 -5.90 -33.00
N PRO A 55 18.92 -5.16 -33.55
CA PRO A 55 19.16 -3.77 -33.17
C PRO A 55 17.98 -2.85 -33.48
N GLN A 56 17.34 -3.03 -34.64
CA GLN A 56 16.20 -2.20 -35.06
C GLN A 56 14.93 -2.45 -34.22
N SER A 57 14.85 -3.58 -33.52
CA SER A 57 13.67 -3.96 -32.72
C SER A 57 13.80 -3.62 -31.24
N PHE A 58 15.02 -3.62 -30.68
CA PHE A 58 15.24 -3.49 -29.23
C PHE A 58 16.21 -2.41 -28.79
N ARG A 59 16.99 -1.79 -29.70
CA ARG A 59 17.95 -0.75 -29.31
C ARG A 59 17.23 0.48 -28.77
N ASP A 60 17.81 1.06 -27.72
CA ASP A 60 17.32 2.30 -27.11
C ASP A 60 17.71 3.49 -27.97
N VAL A 61 16.76 3.96 -28.78
CA VAL A 61 16.91 5.10 -29.68
C VAL A 61 15.85 6.15 -29.36
N ILE A 62 16.27 7.40 -29.17
CA ILE A 62 15.44 8.60 -29.04
C ILE A 62 15.98 9.61 -30.05
N GLU A 63 15.12 10.17 -30.90
CA GLU A 63 15.51 11.16 -31.93
C GLU A 63 16.75 10.73 -32.74
N ASP A 64 16.76 9.46 -33.17
CA ASP A 64 17.84 8.81 -33.93
C ASP A 64 19.22 8.70 -33.24
N GLN A 65 19.29 9.04 -31.95
CA GLN A 65 20.48 8.84 -31.12
C GLN A 65 20.34 7.63 -30.20
N VAL A 66 21.44 6.88 -30.05
CA VAL A 66 21.50 5.74 -29.11
C VAL A 66 21.64 6.27 -27.69
N VAL A 67 20.71 5.88 -26.83
CA VAL A 67 20.69 6.30 -25.43
C VAL A 67 21.44 5.29 -24.57
N GLY A 68 22.41 5.78 -23.78
CA GLY A 68 23.18 4.96 -22.84
C GLY A 68 23.95 3.84 -23.54
N SER A 69 23.86 2.62 -23.01
CA SER A 69 24.48 1.43 -23.61
C SER A 69 23.70 0.87 -24.81
N GLY A 70 22.50 1.41 -25.09
CA GLY A 70 21.59 0.95 -26.13
C GLY A 70 20.76 -0.29 -25.78
N TYR A 71 21.00 -0.92 -24.62
CA TYR A 71 20.27 -2.09 -24.12
C TYR A 71 19.80 -1.96 -22.66
N ASP A 72 19.88 -0.74 -22.11
CA ASP A 72 19.56 -0.47 -20.70
C ASP A 72 18.07 -0.66 -20.40
N SER A 73 17.18 -0.28 -21.34
CA SER A 73 15.73 -0.46 -21.15
C SER A 73 15.36 -1.94 -21.10
N LEU A 74 15.98 -2.77 -21.95
CA LEU A 74 15.75 -4.21 -21.98
C LEU A 74 16.30 -4.87 -20.72
N THR A 75 17.49 -4.44 -20.27
CA THR A 75 18.06 -4.87 -18.98
C THR A 75 17.13 -4.57 -17.82
N LYS A 76 16.63 -3.33 -17.72
CA LYS A 76 15.69 -2.92 -16.68
C LYS A 76 14.41 -3.77 -16.71
N GLN A 77 13.86 -4.01 -17.90
CA GLN A 77 12.64 -4.80 -18.05
C GLN A 77 12.83 -6.28 -17.65
N LEU A 78 13.97 -6.89 -17.98
CA LEU A 78 14.32 -8.23 -17.51
C LEU A 78 14.48 -8.27 -15.98
N GLN A 79 15.19 -7.29 -15.41
CA GLN A 79 15.40 -7.15 -13.97
C GLN A 79 14.08 -7.01 -13.23
N SER A 80 13.24 -6.04 -13.62
CA SER A 80 11.92 -5.82 -13.02
C SER A 80 11.04 -7.08 -13.07
N ARG A 81 11.11 -7.86 -14.16
CA ARG A 81 10.35 -9.11 -14.26
C ARG A 81 10.89 -10.21 -13.33
N VAL A 82 12.21 -10.36 -13.23
CA VAL A 82 12.84 -11.28 -12.27
C VAL A 82 12.44 -10.90 -10.84
N ASP A 83 12.53 -9.61 -10.51
CA ASP A 83 12.16 -9.10 -9.18
C ASP A 83 10.69 -9.36 -8.90
N ASN A 84 9.79 -9.09 -9.85
CA ASN A 84 8.36 -9.37 -9.70
C ASN A 84 8.03 -10.86 -9.55
N MET A 85 8.79 -11.76 -10.20
CA MET A 85 8.63 -13.21 -9.99
C MET A 85 9.14 -13.66 -8.62
N ARG A 86 10.21 -13.04 -8.12
CA ARG A 86 10.71 -13.30 -6.77
C ARG A 86 9.80 -12.75 -5.69
N ARG A 87 9.11 -11.63 -5.93
CA ARG A 87 8.07 -11.10 -5.02
C ARG A 87 6.96 -12.12 -4.75
N GLY A 88 6.63 -12.99 -5.71
CA GLY A 88 5.66 -14.08 -5.51
C GLY A 88 6.17 -15.24 -4.63
N LYS A 89 7.47 -15.57 -4.70
CA LYS A 89 8.10 -16.60 -3.85
C LYS A 89 8.48 -16.10 -2.46
N ASN A 90 8.70 -14.78 -2.35
CA ASN A 90 8.95 -14.07 -1.10
C ASN A 90 7.71 -13.29 -0.64
N SER A 91 6.52 -13.68 -1.11
CA SER A 91 5.28 -13.14 -0.61
C SER A 91 5.24 -13.43 0.89
N LEU A 92 5.07 -12.39 1.69
CA LEU A 92 4.92 -12.47 3.15
C LEU A 92 3.79 -13.44 3.55
N PHE A 93 2.89 -13.78 2.62
CA PHE A 93 1.90 -14.85 2.73
C PHE A 93 2.50 -16.25 2.97
N LEU A 94 3.62 -16.61 2.32
CA LEU A 94 4.28 -17.92 2.55
C LEU A 94 5.07 -17.96 3.86
N LYS A 95 5.59 -16.82 4.33
CA LYS A 95 6.29 -16.74 5.61
C LYS A 95 5.36 -16.90 6.82
N ARG A 96 4.06 -16.58 6.68
CA ARG A 96 3.05 -16.93 7.69
C ARG A 96 2.78 -18.45 7.80
N GLN A 97 3.15 -19.26 6.80
CA GLN A 97 2.99 -20.72 6.85
C GLN A 97 4.29 -21.47 7.22
N THR A 98 5.48 -20.93 6.95
CA THR A 98 6.73 -21.66 7.22
C THR A 98 7.24 -21.52 8.66
N SER A 99 6.67 -20.64 9.48
CA SER A 99 7.02 -20.54 10.91
C SER A 99 6.40 -21.62 11.79
N SER A 100 5.52 -22.47 11.25
CA SER A 100 4.96 -23.62 11.98
C SER A 100 5.70 -24.94 11.72
N THR A 101 6.69 -24.97 10.82
CA THR A 101 7.46 -26.20 10.53
C THR A 101 8.89 -25.88 10.10
N SER A 102 9.78 -25.61 11.06
CA SER A 102 11.17 -26.05 11.00
C SER A 102 11.89 -25.66 12.29
N GLU A 103 12.05 -26.64 13.18
CA GLU A 103 13.18 -26.65 14.11
C GLU A 103 14.45 -26.82 13.27
N ALA A 104 15.17 -25.73 13.03
CA ALA A 104 16.58 -25.80 12.68
C ALA A 104 17.27 -24.53 13.19
N GLU A 105 18.21 -24.73 14.09
CA GLU A 105 19.10 -23.71 14.63
C GLU A 105 19.99 -23.15 13.53
N ASP A 106 19.72 -21.93 13.07
CA ASP A 106 20.73 -21.06 12.49
C ASP A 106 20.33 -19.60 12.77
N PRO A 107 21.28 -18.71 13.10
CA PRO A 107 20.97 -17.35 13.51
C PRO A 107 20.37 -16.59 12.31
N PRO A 108 19.20 -15.94 12.45
CA PRO A 108 18.55 -15.31 11.33
C PRO A 108 19.40 -14.13 10.86
N SER A 109 19.96 -14.26 9.64
CA SER A 109 20.59 -13.15 8.94
C SER A 109 19.62 -11.97 8.93
N LYS A 110 20.01 -10.80 9.45
CA LYS A 110 19.18 -9.59 9.51
C LYS A 110 18.55 -9.30 8.14
N ILE A 111 17.30 -9.70 7.97
CA ILE A 111 16.54 -9.48 6.75
C ILE A 111 16.22 -8.00 6.74
N ARG A 112 16.92 -7.24 5.89
CA ARG A 112 16.67 -5.82 5.67
C ARG A 112 15.33 -5.70 4.94
N VAL A 113 14.24 -5.65 5.69
CA VAL A 113 12.91 -5.34 5.18
C VAL A 113 12.96 -3.91 4.64
N ASP A 114 12.42 -3.70 3.44
CA ASP A 114 12.21 -2.35 2.91
C ASP A 114 11.21 -1.65 3.84
N MET A 115 11.70 -0.78 4.72
CA MET A 115 10.91 -0.20 5.80
C MET A 115 9.99 0.94 5.32
N TYR A 116 9.80 1.15 4.01
CA TYR A 116 8.94 2.22 3.47
C TYR A 116 9.22 3.61 4.10
N GLY A 117 10.48 3.90 4.42
CA GLY A 117 10.87 5.15 5.10
C GLY A 117 10.65 5.20 6.62
N CYS A 118 10.20 4.11 7.26
CA CYS A 118 10.05 4.04 8.71
C CYS A 118 11.42 4.11 9.41
N ILE A 119 11.57 5.05 10.34
CA ILE A 119 12.79 5.24 11.13
C ILE A 119 12.85 4.29 12.32
N ASN A 120 11.71 3.90 12.89
CA ASN A 120 11.59 3.06 14.08
C ASN A 120 10.78 1.77 13.83
N GLY A 121 11.02 1.11 12.70
CA GLY A 121 10.24 -0.06 12.29
C GLY A 121 10.47 -1.33 13.11
N GLN A 122 11.58 -1.46 13.83
CA GLN A 122 11.84 -2.55 14.77
C GLN A 122 12.63 -2.00 15.96
N PRO A 123 11.97 -1.55 17.04
CA PRO A 123 12.69 -1.02 18.20
C PRO A 123 13.44 -2.17 18.90
N GLU A 124 14.78 -2.06 18.98
CA GLU A 124 15.63 -3.13 19.51
C GLU A 124 15.68 -3.18 21.05
N ARG A 125 15.30 -2.08 21.73
CA ARG A 125 15.36 -1.94 23.19
C ARG A 125 14.24 -1.03 23.70
N LEU A 126 13.83 -1.27 24.94
CA LEU A 126 13.01 -0.32 25.71
C LEU A 126 13.76 1.00 25.87
N ALA A 127 13.00 2.10 25.97
CA ALA A 127 13.57 3.39 26.32
C ALA A 127 14.24 3.31 27.71
N LEU A 128 15.29 4.11 27.95
CA LEU A 128 16.10 4.05 29.18
C LEU A 128 15.30 4.21 30.48
N ASN A 129 14.09 4.79 30.42
CA ASN A 129 13.22 5.04 31.56
C ASN A 129 12.03 4.06 31.66
N GLU A 130 11.95 3.06 30.78
CA GLU A 130 10.84 2.11 30.69
C GLU A 130 11.28 0.70 31.08
N THR A 131 10.43 0.00 31.84
CA THR A 131 10.56 -1.43 32.17
C THR A 131 9.36 -2.21 31.61
N GLU A 132 9.42 -3.53 31.65
CA GLU A 132 8.27 -4.36 31.24
C GLU A 132 7.04 -4.12 32.12
N GLU A 133 7.24 -3.82 33.39
CA GLU A 133 6.17 -3.49 34.34
C GLU A 133 5.53 -2.14 34.04
N THR A 134 6.32 -1.11 33.71
CA THR A 134 5.78 0.23 33.38
C THR A 134 5.00 0.18 32.06
N GLN A 135 5.50 -0.57 31.08
CA GLN A 135 4.79 -0.84 29.82
C GLN A 135 3.44 -1.51 30.07
N LYS A 136 3.43 -2.57 30.90
CA LYS A 136 2.19 -3.30 31.23
C LYS A 136 1.20 -2.44 31.99
N CYS A 137 1.65 -1.68 32.99
CA CYS A 137 0.81 -0.75 33.75
C CYS A 137 0.17 0.30 32.83
N THR A 138 0.98 0.93 31.98
CA THR A 138 0.53 1.96 31.04
C THR A 138 -0.45 1.41 30.00
N LYS A 139 -0.26 0.16 29.55
CA LYS A 139 -1.22 -0.53 28.67
C LYS A 139 -2.59 -0.70 29.34
N GLU A 140 -2.64 -1.17 30.58
CA GLU A 140 -3.92 -1.31 31.30
C GLU A 140 -4.58 0.04 31.56
N GLU A 141 -3.80 1.09 31.82
CA GLU A 141 -4.32 2.46 31.91
C GLU A 141 -4.94 2.93 30.58
N LEU A 142 -4.28 2.67 29.45
CA LEU A 142 -4.85 2.97 28.12
C LEU A 142 -6.16 2.22 27.89
N LYS A 143 -6.25 0.94 28.23
CA LYS A 143 -7.49 0.15 28.13
C LYS A 143 -8.61 0.76 28.99
N ASN A 144 -8.31 1.08 30.26
CA ASN A 144 -9.25 1.74 31.16
C ASN A 144 -9.69 3.12 30.63
N MET A 145 -8.77 3.90 30.04
CA MET A 145 -9.10 5.20 29.44
C MET A 145 -10.03 5.06 28.24
N HIS A 146 -9.85 4.01 27.43
CA HIS A 146 -10.71 3.72 26.29
C HIS A 146 -12.11 3.28 26.74
N GLU A 147 -12.21 2.35 27.70
CA GLU A 147 -13.48 1.91 28.28
C GLU A 147 -14.28 3.07 28.88
N ASN A 148 -13.60 3.99 29.56
CA ASN A 148 -14.21 5.17 30.17
C ASN A 148 -14.39 6.34 29.18
N LYS A 149 -14.11 6.16 27.88
CA LYS A 149 -14.21 7.19 26.83
C LYS A 149 -13.50 8.50 27.20
N SER A 150 -12.30 8.39 27.75
CA SER A 150 -11.50 9.53 28.19
C SER A 150 -11.26 10.51 27.04
N LYS A 151 -11.46 11.80 27.32
CA LYS A 151 -11.21 12.91 26.38
C LYS A 151 -9.82 13.53 26.54
N ASN A 152 -8.97 12.97 27.41
CA ASN A 152 -7.65 13.52 27.68
C ASN A 152 -6.65 13.07 26.61
N THR A 153 -6.75 13.68 25.41
CA THR A 153 -5.93 13.35 24.25
C THR A 153 -4.44 13.41 24.56
N LYS A 154 -3.96 14.45 25.24
CA LYS A 154 -2.53 14.60 25.57
C LYS A 154 -2.00 13.46 26.47
N SER A 155 -2.80 13.01 27.43
CA SER A 155 -2.44 11.85 28.25
C SER A 155 -2.39 10.57 27.42
N ILE A 156 -3.37 10.37 26.53
CA ILE A 156 -3.39 9.23 25.59
C ILE A 156 -2.13 9.24 24.71
N GLU A 157 -1.81 10.38 24.09
CA GLU A 157 -0.65 10.54 23.22
C GLU A 157 0.67 10.21 23.94
N ASN A 158 0.87 10.78 25.14
CA ASN A 158 2.07 10.49 25.95
C ASN A 158 2.20 8.99 26.28
N LYS A 159 1.10 8.33 26.62
CA LYS A 159 1.07 6.90 26.91
C LYS A 159 1.28 6.04 25.67
N MET A 160 0.77 6.48 24.52
CA MET A 160 1.01 5.83 23.23
C MET A 160 2.50 5.87 22.86
N VAL A 161 3.20 6.99 23.09
CA VAL A 161 4.66 7.08 22.91
C VAL A 161 5.40 6.17 23.89
N ALA A 162 5.07 6.26 25.19
CA ALA A 162 5.72 5.45 26.23
C ALA A 162 5.62 3.94 25.93
N THR A 163 4.49 3.51 25.39
CA THR A 163 4.23 2.09 25.08
C THR A 163 4.52 1.66 23.65
N PHE A 164 5.11 2.54 22.82
CA PHE A 164 5.37 2.28 21.41
C PHE A 164 6.15 0.98 21.17
N TYR A 165 7.15 0.69 22.04
CA TYR A 165 7.94 -0.54 21.98
C TYR A 165 7.05 -1.80 22.02
N THR A 166 6.18 -1.91 23.01
CA THR A 166 5.35 -3.10 23.20
C THR A 166 4.27 -3.21 22.14
N GLN A 167 3.65 -2.08 21.76
CA GLN A 167 2.72 -2.02 20.62
C GLN A 167 3.38 -2.61 19.37
N ARG A 168 4.58 -2.13 19.04
CA ARG A 168 5.34 -2.61 17.88
C ARG A 168 5.74 -4.07 17.97
N SER A 169 6.22 -4.50 19.13
CA SER A 169 6.56 -5.90 19.37
C SER A 169 5.36 -6.82 19.10
N ASN A 170 4.17 -6.47 19.62
CA ASN A 170 2.95 -7.24 19.39
C ASN A 170 2.55 -7.29 17.91
N ILE A 171 2.61 -6.16 17.19
CA ILE A 171 2.33 -6.11 15.75
C ILE A 171 3.31 -6.99 14.95
N ILE A 172 4.61 -6.85 15.19
CA ILE A 172 5.66 -7.58 14.45
C ILE A 172 5.64 -9.07 14.76
N SER A 173 5.30 -9.44 15.99
CA SER A 173 5.12 -10.85 16.40
C SER A 173 3.92 -11.53 15.75
N GLY A 174 3.07 -10.78 15.04
CA GLY A 174 1.90 -11.31 14.35
C GLY A 174 0.73 -11.58 15.27
N MET A 175 0.55 -10.78 16.33
CA MET A 175 -0.64 -10.85 17.18
C MET A 175 -1.92 -10.70 16.35
N ASP A 176 -2.90 -11.57 16.59
CA ASP A 176 -4.18 -11.56 15.89
C ASP A 176 -4.92 -10.23 16.06
N THR A 177 -5.47 -9.70 14.97
CA THR A 177 -6.15 -8.39 14.94
C THR A 177 -7.25 -8.22 16.00
N PRO A 178 -8.16 -9.19 16.24
CA PRO A 178 -9.14 -9.07 17.33
C PRO A 178 -8.52 -8.99 18.74
N VAL A 179 -7.35 -9.60 18.94
CA VAL A 179 -6.61 -9.52 20.21
C VAL A 179 -5.91 -8.16 20.29
N LEU A 180 -5.31 -7.71 19.20
CA LEU A 180 -4.64 -6.42 19.12
C LEU A 180 -5.59 -5.25 19.39
N VAL A 181 -6.84 -5.30 18.89
CA VAL A 181 -7.89 -4.31 19.18
C VAL A 181 -8.21 -4.24 20.68
N LYS A 182 -8.22 -5.38 21.37
CA LYS A 182 -8.50 -5.45 22.82
C LYS A 182 -7.33 -4.97 23.67
N GLU A 183 -6.10 -5.32 23.26
CA GLU A 183 -4.89 -5.00 24.00
C GLU A 183 -4.44 -3.55 23.78
N TRP A 184 -4.68 -3.01 22.58
CA TRP A 184 -4.23 -1.69 22.14
C TRP A 184 -5.34 -0.93 21.38
N PRO A 185 -6.47 -0.60 22.02
CA PRO A 185 -7.62 0.00 21.34
C PRO A 185 -7.28 1.33 20.64
N TYR A 186 -6.38 2.12 21.22
CA TYR A 186 -5.97 3.40 20.64
C TYR A 186 -5.11 3.27 19.37
N LEU A 187 -4.62 2.08 18.99
CA LEU A 187 -4.08 1.86 17.64
C LEU A 187 -5.16 1.97 16.55
N PHE A 188 -6.43 1.92 16.95
CA PHE A 188 -7.60 2.00 16.08
C PHE A 188 -8.45 3.26 16.37
N GLU A 189 -7.84 4.26 17.01
CA GLU A 189 -8.38 5.60 17.22
C GLU A 189 -7.47 6.66 16.58
N MET A 190 -8.05 7.72 16.02
CA MET A 190 -7.27 8.75 15.30
C MET A 190 -6.17 9.38 16.16
N CYS A 191 -6.45 9.65 17.44
CA CYS A 191 -5.47 10.25 18.34
C CYS A 191 -4.28 9.31 18.64
N GLY A 192 -4.49 8.00 18.69
CA GLY A 192 -3.41 7.05 19.00
C GLY A 192 -2.67 6.58 17.76
N ILE A 193 -3.38 6.27 16.66
CA ILE A 193 -2.74 5.78 15.44
C ILE A 193 -1.83 6.83 14.79
N MET A 194 -2.18 8.12 14.89
CA MET A 194 -1.34 9.20 14.35
C MET A 194 -0.05 9.38 15.15
N VAL A 195 -0.11 9.23 16.48
CA VAL A 195 1.10 9.19 17.32
C VAL A 195 1.97 8.01 16.93
N HIS A 196 1.38 6.82 16.80
CA HIS A 196 2.11 5.62 16.42
C HIS A 196 2.75 5.75 15.03
N PHE A 197 2.03 6.37 14.07
CA PHE A 197 2.54 6.66 12.74
C PHE A 197 3.72 7.63 12.76
N LYS A 198 3.62 8.70 13.57
CA LYS A 198 4.69 9.68 13.75
C LYS A 198 5.93 9.07 14.39
N GLU A 199 5.76 8.27 15.44
CA GLU A 199 6.88 7.55 16.08
C GLU A 199 7.55 6.57 15.11
N LEU A 200 6.77 5.94 14.23
CA LEU A 200 7.28 5.01 13.24
C LEU A 200 8.07 5.70 12.13
N THR A 201 7.52 6.77 11.56
CA THR A 201 7.99 7.38 10.29
C THR A 201 8.81 8.66 10.51
N GLY A 202 8.68 9.29 11.67
CA GLY A 202 9.19 10.63 11.94
C GLY A 202 8.41 11.74 11.24
N LEU A 203 7.30 11.43 10.58
CA LEU A 203 6.51 12.37 9.78
C LEU A 203 5.24 12.78 10.51
N ASP A 204 4.89 14.05 10.37
CA ASP A 204 3.60 14.59 10.79
C ASP A 204 2.67 14.75 9.59
N VAL A 205 1.37 14.52 9.77
CA VAL A 205 0.38 14.56 8.70
C VAL A 205 -0.16 15.99 8.58
N ASP A 206 0.37 16.73 7.61
CA ASP A 206 -0.08 18.09 7.30
C ASP A 206 -1.36 18.06 6.44
N ARG A 207 -2.52 18.25 7.10
CA ARG A 207 -3.84 18.23 6.46
C ARG A 207 -4.04 19.38 5.48
N GLU A 208 -3.42 20.53 5.70
CA GLU A 208 -3.53 21.70 4.82
C GLU A 208 -2.72 21.48 3.53
N ALA A 209 -1.52 20.92 3.68
CA ALA A 209 -0.71 20.48 2.55
C ALA A 209 -1.41 19.38 1.75
N ILE A 210 -2.09 18.44 2.41
CA ILE A 210 -2.89 17.40 1.73
C ILE A 210 -4.02 18.04 0.92
N SER A 211 -4.86 18.89 1.54
CA SER A 211 -5.97 19.57 0.84
C SER A 211 -5.47 20.35 -0.39
N SER A 212 -4.41 21.15 -0.24
CA SER A 212 -3.86 21.95 -1.35
C SER A 212 -3.30 21.08 -2.49
N LYS A 213 -2.57 20.00 -2.17
CA LYS A 213 -2.08 19.04 -3.17
C LYS A 213 -3.23 18.31 -3.86
N CYS A 214 -4.22 17.85 -3.11
CA CYS A 214 -5.41 17.19 -3.65
C CYS A 214 -6.16 18.10 -4.63
N LYS A 215 -6.37 19.38 -4.32
CA LYS A 215 -6.98 20.36 -5.26
C LYS A 215 -6.21 20.47 -6.57
N ARG A 216 -4.87 20.49 -6.50
CA ARG A 216 -4.01 20.53 -7.69
C ARG A 216 -4.12 19.26 -8.53
N VAL A 217 -4.13 18.09 -7.89
CA VAL A 217 -4.29 16.79 -8.56
C VAL A 217 -5.67 16.67 -9.19
N ILE A 218 -6.73 17.03 -8.47
CA ILE A 218 -8.10 17.09 -8.99
C ILE A 218 -8.16 17.96 -10.25
N SER A 219 -7.62 19.19 -10.17
CA SER A 219 -7.63 20.12 -11.31
C SER A 219 -6.95 19.53 -12.55
N TYR A 220 -5.80 18.89 -12.35
CA TYR A 220 -5.07 18.20 -13.42
C TYR A 220 -5.88 17.05 -14.01
N LEU A 221 -6.40 16.13 -13.18
CA LEU A 221 -7.12 14.94 -13.64
C LEU A 221 -8.42 15.32 -14.37
N ILE A 222 -9.13 16.36 -13.92
CA ILE A 222 -10.33 16.86 -14.61
C ILE A 222 -9.98 17.39 -16.01
N SER A 223 -8.85 18.08 -16.16
CA SER A 223 -8.41 18.59 -17.46
C SER A 223 -7.91 17.49 -18.42
N TYR A 224 -7.39 16.39 -17.88
CA TYR A 224 -6.79 15.32 -18.66
C TYR A 224 -7.80 14.25 -19.08
N GLU A 225 -8.72 13.89 -18.18
CA GLU A 225 -9.68 12.82 -18.42
C GLU A 225 -10.86 13.25 -19.27
N LYS A 226 -11.43 12.29 -19.99
CA LYS A 226 -12.69 12.52 -20.71
C LYS A 226 -13.81 12.71 -19.69
N LYS A 227 -14.52 13.84 -19.77
CA LYS A 227 -15.62 14.18 -18.84
C LYS A 227 -16.62 13.03 -18.63
N SER A 228 -17.00 12.32 -19.70
CA SER A 228 -17.92 11.18 -19.64
C SER A 228 -17.44 9.99 -18.81
N LYS A 229 -16.14 9.89 -18.49
CA LYS A 229 -15.60 8.82 -17.64
C LYS A 229 -15.65 9.16 -16.16
N ILE A 230 -15.68 10.44 -15.82
CA ILE A 230 -15.57 10.97 -14.45
C ILE A 230 -16.83 11.73 -14.02
N GLU A 231 -17.85 11.77 -14.87
CA GLU A 231 -19.10 12.51 -14.65
C GLU A 231 -19.76 12.18 -13.31
N ASP A 232 -19.86 10.89 -12.98
CA ASP A 232 -20.43 10.41 -11.73
C ASP A 232 -19.68 10.95 -10.50
N ILE A 233 -18.34 11.02 -10.60
CA ILE A 233 -17.46 11.53 -9.54
C ILE A 233 -17.65 13.04 -9.40
N LEU A 234 -17.67 13.78 -10.53
CA LEU A 234 -17.87 15.22 -10.53
C LEU A 234 -19.22 15.62 -9.94
N LEU A 235 -20.29 14.93 -10.34
CA LEU A 235 -21.62 15.15 -9.79
C LEU A 235 -21.65 14.87 -8.28
N GLY A 236 -21.03 13.77 -7.85
CA GLY A 236 -20.89 13.45 -6.43
C GLY A 236 -20.14 14.53 -5.64
N MET A 237 -19.09 15.11 -6.22
CA MET A 237 -18.32 16.20 -5.60
C MET A 237 -19.13 17.49 -5.51
N GLU A 238 -19.93 17.82 -6.53
CA GLU A 238 -20.83 18.97 -6.50
C GLU A 238 -21.90 18.82 -5.40
N ILE A 239 -22.50 17.64 -5.26
CA ILE A 239 -23.48 17.33 -4.21
C ILE A 239 -22.83 17.42 -2.82
N ALA A 240 -21.64 16.84 -2.65
CA ALA A 240 -20.92 16.86 -1.38
C ALA A 240 -20.56 18.30 -0.96
N LYS A 241 -20.10 19.11 -1.92
CA LYS A 241 -19.81 20.53 -1.70
C LYS A 241 -21.06 21.33 -1.32
N ALA A 242 -22.21 21.04 -1.94
CA ALA A 242 -23.48 21.66 -1.57
C ALA A 242 -23.95 21.30 -0.14
N LYS A 243 -23.46 20.17 0.41
CA LYS A 243 -23.69 19.71 1.78
C LYS A 243 -22.58 20.13 2.76
N ASP A 244 -21.66 20.99 2.35
CA ASP A 244 -20.50 21.44 3.15
C ASP A 244 -19.60 20.29 3.65
N LEU A 245 -19.48 19.23 2.84
CA LEU A 245 -18.58 18.11 3.11
C LEU A 245 -17.19 18.34 2.50
N ASP A 246 -16.15 17.78 3.13
CA ASP A 246 -14.81 17.77 2.55
C ASP A 246 -14.77 16.88 1.30
N VAL A 247 -14.43 17.50 0.16
CA VAL A 247 -14.35 16.85 -1.15
C VAL A 247 -12.92 16.66 -1.64
N ASP A 248 -11.93 17.28 -1.00
CA ASP A 248 -10.59 17.37 -1.57
C ASP A 248 -9.90 16.00 -1.56
N LEU A 249 -9.73 15.40 -0.38
CA LEU A 249 -9.06 14.09 -0.27
C LEU A 249 -9.93 12.96 -0.87
N PRO A 250 -11.22 12.83 -0.54
CA PRO A 250 -12.08 11.80 -1.14
C PRO A 250 -12.19 11.90 -2.66
N GLY A 251 -12.40 13.11 -3.20
CA GLY A 251 -12.49 13.35 -4.64
C GLY A 251 -11.18 13.05 -5.36
N CYS A 252 -10.05 13.44 -4.77
CA CYS A 252 -8.73 13.13 -5.30
C CYS A 252 -8.51 11.61 -5.40
N VAL A 253 -8.81 10.86 -4.34
CA VAL A 253 -8.65 9.39 -4.33
C VAL A 253 -9.54 8.72 -5.37
N LEU A 254 -10.81 9.11 -5.48
CA LEU A 254 -11.72 8.55 -6.48
C LEU A 254 -11.25 8.81 -7.92
N LEU A 255 -10.74 10.01 -8.20
CA LEU A 255 -10.17 10.34 -9.50
C LEU A 255 -8.88 9.55 -9.79
N LEU A 256 -8.02 9.34 -8.80
CA LEU A 256 -6.80 8.52 -8.94
C LEU A 256 -7.13 7.06 -9.24
N LEU A 257 -8.06 6.46 -8.49
CA LEU A 257 -8.54 5.10 -8.75
C LEU A 257 -9.06 4.97 -10.18
N LYS A 258 -9.82 5.97 -10.65
CA LYS A 258 -10.33 5.99 -12.01
C LYS A 258 -9.23 6.14 -13.05
N TYR A 259 -8.26 7.02 -12.82
CA TYR A 259 -7.14 7.29 -13.70
C TYR A 259 -6.22 6.07 -13.86
N PHE A 260 -5.90 5.38 -12.76
CA PHE A 260 -5.10 4.16 -12.78
C PHE A 260 -5.90 2.91 -13.17
N ASN A 261 -7.22 3.03 -13.37
CA ASN A 261 -8.13 1.94 -13.66
C ASN A 261 -8.07 0.82 -12.59
N GLU A 262 -8.04 1.25 -11.33
CA GLU A 262 -8.04 0.41 -10.13
C GLU A 262 -9.47 0.25 -9.59
N VAL A 263 -9.75 -0.91 -8.98
CA VAL A 263 -11.12 -1.26 -8.58
C VAL A 263 -11.47 -0.60 -7.26
N GLN A 264 -12.37 0.39 -7.30
CA GLN A 264 -12.81 1.14 -6.11
C GLN A 264 -13.23 0.22 -4.95
N ALA A 265 -13.98 -0.85 -5.21
CA ALA A 265 -14.47 -1.79 -4.20
C ALA A 265 -13.36 -2.50 -3.39
N LYS A 266 -12.10 -2.46 -3.85
CA LYS A 266 -10.94 -2.98 -3.10
C LYS A 266 -10.49 -2.03 -1.99
N MET A 267 -10.81 -0.74 -2.10
CA MET A 267 -10.45 0.32 -1.15
C MET A 267 -11.67 0.81 -0.36
N LEU A 268 -12.81 0.97 -1.06
CA LEU A 268 -14.06 1.57 -0.59
C LEU A 268 -15.20 0.60 -0.90
N LEU A 269 -15.58 -0.22 0.06
CA LEU A 269 -16.68 -1.18 -0.03
C LEU A 269 -18.00 -0.48 0.31
N LEU A 270 -18.94 -0.40 -0.63
CA LEU A 270 -20.24 0.23 -0.41
C LEU A 270 -21.21 -0.79 0.17
N VAL A 271 -21.90 -0.41 1.25
CA VAL A 271 -22.96 -1.18 1.90
C VAL A 271 -24.18 -0.29 2.15
N ASP A 272 -25.28 -0.89 2.61
CA ASP A 272 -26.46 -0.11 3.00
C ASP A 272 -26.13 0.86 4.14
N GLU A 273 -26.80 2.01 4.18
CA GLU A 273 -26.56 3.04 5.20
C GLU A 273 -26.78 2.51 6.62
N THR A 274 -27.71 1.56 6.76
CA THR A 274 -28.10 0.94 8.04
C THR A 274 -27.28 -0.30 8.41
N SER A 275 -26.37 -0.77 7.54
CA SER A 275 -25.60 -2.00 7.76
C SER A 275 -24.79 -1.98 9.06
N LEU A 276 -24.96 -3.00 9.89
CA LEU A 276 -24.19 -3.18 11.12
C LEU A 276 -22.82 -3.82 10.83
N PRO A 277 -21.79 -3.63 11.68
CA PRO A 277 -20.48 -4.25 11.48
C PRO A 277 -20.53 -5.78 11.30
N SER A 278 -21.47 -6.45 11.97
CA SER A 278 -21.66 -7.91 11.90
C SER A 278 -22.32 -8.39 10.60
N GLU A 279 -22.89 -7.48 9.80
CA GLU A 279 -23.58 -7.80 8.54
C GLU A 279 -22.67 -7.61 7.32
N VAL A 280 -21.47 -7.09 7.52
CA VAL A 280 -20.50 -6.84 6.45
C VAL A 280 -19.67 -8.09 6.21
N ASP A 281 -20.10 -8.90 5.25
CA ASP A 281 -19.36 -10.07 4.79
C ASP A 281 -18.31 -9.71 3.71
N GLN A 282 -17.31 -10.57 3.52
CA GLN A 282 -16.31 -10.49 2.43
C GLN A 282 -15.32 -9.31 2.52
N LEU A 283 -14.87 -8.99 3.73
CA LEU A 283 -13.81 -8.01 3.94
C LEU A 283 -12.44 -8.54 3.44
N PRO A 284 -11.58 -7.69 2.85
CA PRO A 284 -10.22 -8.09 2.48
C PRO A 284 -9.30 -8.23 3.71
N SER A 285 -8.16 -8.88 3.53
CA SER A 285 -7.11 -8.92 4.55
C SER A 285 -6.37 -7.58 4.70
N THR A 286 -6.35 -6.75 3.66
CA THR A 286 -5.72 -5.42 3.68
C THR A 286 -6.67 -4.36 4.24
N PRO A 287 -6.15 -3.25 4.82
CA PRO A 287 -6.97 -2.12 5.22
C PRO A 287 -7.93 -1.65 4.12
N CYS A 288 -9.21 -1.56 4.44
CA CYS A 288 -10.23 -0.99 3.56
C CYS A 288 -11.26 -0.19 4.36
N ILE A 289 -12.03 0.62 3.66
CA ILE A 289 -13.12 1.43 4.24
C ILE A 289 -14.44 0.83 3.78
N VAL A 290 -15.33 0.61 4.74
CA VAL A 290 -16.73 0.29 4.48
C VAL A 290 -17.52 1.59 4.51
N VAL A 291 -18.13 1.94 3.38
CA VAL A 291 -18.91 3.15 3.17
C VAL A 291 -20.37 2.80 3.38
N CYS A 292 -20.98 3.31 4.45
CA CYS A 292 -22.41 3.10 4.73
C CYS A 292 -23.22 4.11 3.93
N GLY A 293 -23.67 3.69 2.74
CA GLY A 293 -24.41 4.52 1.79
C GLY A 293 -23.92 4.35 0.35
N SER A 294 -24.54 5.11 -0.56
CA SER A 294 -24.37 4.94 -2.00
C SER A 294 -23.13 5.63 -2.58
N SER A 295 -22.45 6.50 -1.83
CA SER A 295 -21.29 7.24 -2.32
C SER A 295 -20.31 7.60 -1.20
N PRO A 296 -19.00 7.37 -1.38
CA PRO A 296 -17.97 7.80 -0.43
C PRO A 296 -17.93 9.32 -0.21
N LEU A 297 -18.40 10.10 -1.18
CA LEU A 297 -18.40 11.57 -1.11
C LEU A 297 -19.52 12.13 -0.24
N THR A 298 -20.61 11.38 -0.05
CA THR A 298 -21.82 11.88 0.62
C THR A 298 -22.28 11.03 1.79
N ALA A 299 -21.68 9.86 2.01
CA ALA A 299 -21.99 9.00 3.15
C ALA A 299 -21.66 9.71 4.48
N GLY A 300 -22.55 9.55 5.46
CA GLY A 300 -22.39 10.13 6.80
C GLY A 300 -21.68 9.20 7.80
N ARG A 301 -21.46 7.93 7.43
CA ARG A 301 -20.82 6.94 8.29
C ARG A 301 -19.91 6.01 7.50
N PHE A 302 -18.77 5.72 8.11
CA PHE A 302 -17.73 4.85 7.58
C PHE A 302 -17.26 3.89 8.68
N MET A 303 -16.91 2.68 8.27
CA MET A 303 -16.17 1.73 9.10
C MET A 303 -14.81 1.45 8.46
N ILE A 304 -13.84 1.03 9.26
CA ILE A 304 -12.52 0.62 8.80
C ILE A 304 -12.35 -0.84 9.14
N ALA A 305 -11.94 -1.62 8.15
CA ALA A 305 -11.65 -3.03 8.27
C ALA A 305 -10.16 -3.29 8.05
N VAL A 306 -9.60 -4.23 8.81
CA VAL A 306 -8.26 -4.79 8.61
C VAL A 306 -8.31 -6.28 8.94
N ASP A 307 -7.59 -7.11 8.19
CA ASP A 307 -7.56 -8.57 8.40
C ASP A 307 -8.96 -9.18 8.51
N GLN A 308 -9.89 -8.73 7.65
CA GLN A 308 -11.28 -9.20 7.59
C GLN A 308 -12.13 -8.84 8.83
N VAL A 309 -11.66 -7.93 9.68
CA VAL A 309 -12.33 -7.53 10.91
C VAL A 309 -12.60 -6.03 10.88
N ILE A 310 -13.81 -5.61 11.25
CA ILE A 310 -14.12 -4.20 11.50
C ILE A 310 -13.42 -3.77 12.79
N VAL A 311 -12.44 -2.88 12.67
CA VAL A 311 -11.63 -2.38 13.80
C VAL A 311 -12.10 -1.02 14.30
N LYS A 312 -12.89 -0.29 13.49
CA LYS A 312 -13.51 0.99 13.84
C LYS A 312 -14.82 1.13 13.06
N ASP A 313 -15.93 1.42 13.72
CA ASP A 313 -17.29 1.30 13.14
C ASP A 313 -18.09 2.62 13.04
N ASN A 314 -17.51 3.73 13.52
CA ASN A 314 -18.20 5.02 13.58
C ASN A 314 -17.27 6.19 13.26
N VAL A 315 -16.78 6.24 12.01
CA VAL A 315 -16.09 7.41 11.46
C VAL A 315 -17.10 8.23 10.66
N THR A 316 -17.18 9.54 10.89
CA THR A 316 -18.20 10.42 10.27
C THR A 316 -17.67 11.22 9.08
N ASN A 317 -16.37 11.13 8.79
CA ASN A 317 -15.70 11.88 7.73
C ASN A 317 -14.88 10.95 6.83
N CYS A 318 -15.12 11.01 5.52
CA CYS A 318 -14.42 10.16 4.55
C CYS A 318 -12.91 10.43 4.51
N GLY A 319 -12.50 11.71 4.58
CA GLY A 319 -11.09 12.09 4.63
C GLY A 319 -10.37 11.52 5.84
N GLU A 320 -11.01 11.50 7.02
CA GLU A 320 -10.46 10.85 8.21
C GLU A 320 -10.38 9.33 8.03
N ALA A 321 -11.41 8.70 7.47
CA ALA A 321 -11.38 7.26 7.17
C ALA A 321 -10.23 6.91 6.21
N LEU A 322 -10.00 7.73 5.17
CA LEU A 322 -8.90 7.59 4.22
C LEU A 322 -7.54 7.76 4.88
N LEU A 323 -7.35 8.79 5.70
CA LEU A 323 -6.11 8.99 6.45
C LEU A 323 -5.82 7.80 7.36
N MET A 324 -6.82 7.38 8.12
CA MET A 324 -6.69 6.29 9.09
C MET A 324 -6.38 4.96 8.40
N MET A 325 -7.11 4.62 7.34
CA MET A 325 -6.85 3.43 6.53
C MET A 325 -5.47 3.45 5.89
N PHE A 326 -5.03 4.62 5.38
CA PHE A 326 -3.71 4.77 4.79
C PHE A 326 -2.58 4.54 5.80
N VAL A 327 -2.64 5.17 6.98
CA VAL A 327 -1.60 4.99 8.01
C VAL A 327 -1.60 3.57 8.60
N MET A 328 -2.72 2.85 8.56
CA MET A 328 -2.78 1.44 9.01
C MET A 328 -1.84 0.53 8.22
N TYR A 329 -1.58 0.79 6.93
CA TYR A 329 -0.57 0.01 6.18
C TYR A 329 0.82 0.08 6.84
N TYR A 330 1.18 1.26 7.34
CA TYR A 330 2.45 1.50 8.02
C TYR A 330 2.42 1.00 9.48
N CYS A 331 1.36 1.38 10.21
CA CYS A 331 1.23 1.03 11.62
C CYS A 331 1.15 -0.48 11.82
N LEU A 332 0.40 -1.20 10.99
CA LEU A 332 0.19 -2.65 11.12
C LEU A 332 1.15 -3.49 10.27
N ASN A 333 2.11 -2.85 9.59
CA ASN A 333 3.10 -3.51 8.73
C ASN A 333 2.44 -4.38 7.63
N ILE A 334 1.47 -3.80 6.94
CA ILE A 334 0.70 -4.46 5.88
C ILE A 334 1.11 -3.88 4.53
N SER A 335 1.38 -4.75 3.56
CA SER A 335 1.69 -4.33 2.19
C SER A 335 0.45 -3.84 1.44
N TYR A 336 0.63 -2.87 0.56
CA TYR A 336 -0.42 -2.45 -0.36
C TYR A 336 -0.90 -3.64 -1.23
N PRO A 337 -2.22 -3.80 -1.42
CA PRO A 337 -2.73 -4.81 -2.33
C PRO A 337 -2.36 -4.45 -3.77
N THR A 338 -2.09 -5.47 -4.58
CA THR A 338 -1.67 -5.29 -5.98
C THR A 338 -2.68 -4.54 -6.84
N GLU A 339 -3.95 -4.61 -6.46
CA GLU A 339 -5.08 -3.98 -7.14
C GLU A 339 -5.19 -2.47 -6.88
N LEU A 340 -4.48 -1.93 -5.89
CA LEU A 340 -4.49 -0.52 -5.49
C LEU A 340 -3.09 0.11 -5.47
N GLY A 341 -2.09 -0.59 -6.01
CA GLY A 341 -0.69 -0.22 -5.86
C GLY A 341 -0.38 1.17 -6.40
N ALA A 342 -0.94 1.55 -7.54
CA ALA A 342 -0.64 2.85 -8.16
C ALA A 342 -1.27 4.02 -7.38
N THR A 343 -2.52 3.87 -6.92
CA THR A 343 -3.16 4.91 -6.10
C THR A 343 -2.45 5.06 -4.75
N LEU A 344 -2.15 3.96 -4.07
CA LEU A 344 -1.50 4.01 -2.75
C LEU A 344 -0.05 4.49 -2.82
N GLU A 345 0.71 4.11 -3.85
CA GLU A 345 2.05 4.65 -4.10
C GLU A 345 2.04 6.14 -4.47
N PHE A 346 0.98 6.64 -5.13
CA PHE A 346 0.83 8.07 -5.40
C PHE A 346 0.46 8.87 -4.15
N MET A 347 -0.29 8.27 -3.22
CA MET A 347 -0.68 8.89 -1.96
C MET A 347 0.47 9.03 -0.97
N GLN A 348 1.41 8.07 -0.98
CA GLN A 348 2.67 8.12 -0.23
C GLN A 348 3.57 9.27 -0.71
#